data_AF-A0A2K8SZC5-F1
#
_entry.id   AF-A0A2K8SZC5-F1
#
_cell.length_a   1.000
_cell.length_b   1.000
_cell.length_c   1.000
_cell.angle_alpha   90.00
_cell.angle_beta   90.00
_cell.angle_gamma   90.00
#
_symmetry.space_group_name_H-M   'P 1'
#
loop_
_entity.id
_entity.type
_entity.pdbx_description
1 polymer ?
#
loop_
_entity_poly.entity_id
_entity_poly.type
_entity_poly.pdbx_seq_one_letter_code
_entity_poly.pdbx_strand_id
1 'polypeptide(L)'
;MRSFSGAMYPCFALMQITEGIELPFYIVQSGVGQSLQQLACNIVCWSNDIFSYSKERKYQDVHNLVYVLHKHKNINLQSAFTQVKTMHDKEVNKFEQLLLELPVYKSPQIEENFLRFIKGLQYWITGNCDWSIGSSRYEQF
;
A
#
# COMPACT_ATOMS: atom_id res chain seq x y z
N MET A 1 -8.45 9.07 -5.64
CA MET A 1 -8.06 10.01 -4.55
C MET A 1 -7.23 9.33 -3.47
N ARG A 2 -7.64 8.18 -2.91
CA ARG A 2 -6.93 7.58 -1.76
C ARG A 2 -5.44 7.30 -1.98
N SER A 3 -5.05 6.87 -3.18
CA SER A 3 -3.65 6.66 -3.57
C SER A 3 -2.79 7.93 -3.54
N PHE A 4 -3.40 9.11 -3.60
CA PHE A 4 -2.72 10.40 -3.50
C PHE A 4 -2.72 10.93 -2.06
N SER A 5 -3.85 10.84 -1.35
CA SER A 5 -3.94 11.32 0.03
C SER A 5 -3.18 10.45 1.04
N GLY A 6 -2.86 9.20 0.69
CA GLY A 6 -2.01 8.33 1.50
C GLY A 6 -0.51 8.67 1.47
N ALA A 7 -0.09 9.57 0.57
CA ALA A 7 1.30 10.03 0.46
C ALA A 7 2.37 8.93 0.28
N MET A 8 1.98 7.74 -0.20
CA MET A 8 2.91 6.61 -0.35
C MET A 8 3.96 6.83 -1.45
N TYR A 9 3.62 7.50 -2.55
CA TYR A 9 4.58 7.76 -3.63
C TYR A 9 5.77 8.63 -3.18
N PRO A 10 5.57 9.75 -2.44
CA PRO A 10 6.67 10.43 -1.77
C PRO A 10 7.49 9.53 -0.85
N CYS A 11 6.85 8.68 -0.05
CA CYS A 11 7.55 7.72 0.82
C CYS A 11 8.43 6.74 0.02
N PHE A 12 7.93 6.21 -1.10
CA PHE A 12 8.70 5.31 -1.98
C PHE A 12 9.86 6.03 -2.69
N ALA A 13 9.71 7.32 -3.00
CA ALA A 13 10.80 8.13 -3.54
C ALA A 13 11.90 8.34 -2.49
N LEU A 14 11.54 8.72 -1.26
CA LEU A 14 12.48 8.90 -0.15
C LEU A 14 13.16 7.59 0.26
N MET A 15 12.43 6.47 0.21
CA MET A 15 12.95 5.14 0.49
C MET A 15 14.16 4.78 -0.38
N GLN A 16 14.16 5.17 -1.67
CA GLN A 16 15.31 4.93 -2.55
C GLN A 16 16.56 5.67 -2.04
N ILE A 17 16.40 6.87 -1.48
CA ILE A 17 17.51 7.64 -0.90
C ILE A 17 18.02 6.96 0.37
N THR A 18 17.12 6.55 1.27
CA THR A 18 17.53 5.92 2.54
C THR A 18 18.18 4.56 2.34
N GLU A 19 17.78 3.83 1.30
CA GLU A 19 18.39 2.57 0.91
C GLU A 19 19.64 2.77 0.03
N GLY A 20 19.96 3.98 -0.43
CA GLY A 20 21.05 4.18 -1.40
C GLY A 20 20.83 3.38 -2.69
N ILE A 21 19.58 3.30 -3.15
CA ILE A 21 19.18 2.63 -4.38
C ILE A 21 19.24 3.65 -5.51
N GLU A 22 20.06 3.37 -6.52
CA GLU A 22 20.08 4.12 -7.76
C GLU A 22 19.41 3.30 -8.87
N LEU A 23 18.12 3.57 -9.09
CA LEU A 23 17.36 2.99 -10.20
C LEU A 23 17.14 4.03 -11.29
N PRO A 24 17.42 3.69 -12.56
CA PRO A 24 17.03 4.55 -13.67
C PRO A 24 15.53 4.81 -13.69
N PHE A 25 15.15 6.04 -14.02
CA PHE A 25 13.74 6.46 -14.05
C PHE A 25 12.86 5.55 -14.89
N TYR A 26 13.35 5.06 -16.03
CA TYR A 26 12.60 4.17 -16.92
C TYR A 26 12.32 2.78 -16.30
N ILE A 27 13.07 2.35 -15.28
CA ILE A 27 12.81 1.12 -14.52
C ILE A 27 11.66 1.35 -13.55
N VAL A 28 11.75 2.42 -12.76
CA VAL A 28 10.70 2.79 -11.78
C VAL A 28 9.37 3.11 -12.48
N GLN A 29 9.44 3.74 -13.66
CA GLN A 29 8.28 4.07 -14.49
C GLN A 29 7.92 2.98 -15.52
N SER A 30 8.58 1.83 -15.49
CA SER A 30 8.15 0.69 -16.30
C SER A 30 6.75 0.23 -15.86
N GLY A 31 6.05 -0.53 -16.71
CA GLY A 31 4.74 -1.09 -16.37
C GLY A 31 4.77 -1.92 -15.08
N VAL A 32 5.83 -2.71 -14.87
CA VAL A 32 6.03 -3.50 -13.64
C VAL A 32 6.34 -2.59 -12.45
N GLY A 33 7.25 -1.63 -12.60
CA GLY A 33 7.62 -0.69 -11.52
C GLY A 33 6.46 0.17 -11.04
N GLN A 34 5.62 0.68 -11.94
CA GLN A 34 4.42 1.43 -11.58
C GLN A 34 3.37 0.52 -10.94
N SER A 35 3.17 -0.70 -11.46
CA SER A 35 2.21 -1.65 -10.91
C SER A 35 2.56 -2.05 -9.48
N LEU A 36 3.82 -2.36 -9.20
CA LEU A 36 4.29 -2.67 -7.85
C LEU A 36 4.02 -1.51 -6.87
N GLN A 37 4.34 -0.28 -7.26
CA GLN A 37 4.08 0.91 -6.42
C GLN A 37 2.59 1.13 -6.19
N GLN A 38 1.76 0.99 -7.23
CA GLN A 38 0.32 1.18 -7.13
C GLN A 38 -0.32 0.13 -6.21
N LEU A 39 0.07 -1.14 -6.37
CA LEU A 39 -0.39 -2.25 -5.53
C LEU A 39 0.04 -2.02 -4.07
N ALA A 40 1.31 -1.72 -3.82
CA ALA A 40 1.82 -1.42 -2.48
C ALA A 40 1.11 -0.22 -1.83
N CYS A 41 0.86 0.86 -2.60
CA CYS A 41 0.10 2.01 -2.14
C CYS A 41 -1.33 1.62 -1.73
N ASN A 42 -2.01 0.80 -2.52
CA ASN A 42 -3.37 0.34 -2.21
C ASN A 42 -3.38 -0.52 -0.94
N ILE A 43 -2.46 -1.48 -0.83
CA ILE A 43 -2.33 -2.36 0.33
C ILE A 43 -2.13 -1.55 1.62
N VAL A 44 -1.18 -0.60 1.63
CA VAL A 44 -0.90 0.25 2.79
C VAL A 44 -2.08 1.16 3.12
N CYS A 45 -2.67 1.84 2.13
CA CYS A 45 -3.76 2.77 2.38
C CYS A 45 -5.05 2.07 2.85
N TRP A 46 -5.38 0.91 2.27
CA TRP A 46 -6.63 0.22 2.61
C TRP A 46 -6.53 -0.54 3.93
N SER A 47 -5.35 -1.07 4.28
CA SER A 47 -5.11 -1.56 5.64
C SER A 47 -5.21 -0.43 6.65
N ASN A 48 -4.66 0.75 6.34
CA ASN A 48 -4.83 1.95 7.18
C ASN A 48 -6.30 2.30 7.38
N ASP A 49 -7.12 2.34 6.33
CA ASP A 49 -8.56 2.63 6.42
C ASP A 49 -9.31 1.61 7.31
N ILE A 50 -8.89 0.33 7.32
CA ILE A 50 -9.45 -0.69 8.21
C ILE A 50 -9.09 -0.38 9.67
N PHE A 51 -7.82 -0.13 9.97
CA PHE A 51 -7.36 0.15 11.34
C PHE A 51 -7.90 1.49 11.87
N SER A 52 -7.99 2.51 11.01
CA SER A 52 -8.35 3.87 11.41
C SER A 52 -9.85 4.12 11.49
N TYR A 53 -10.70 3.23 10.93
CA TYR A 53 -12.14 3.47 10.80
C TYR A 53 -12.83 3.89 12.11
N SER A 54 -12.59 3.16 13.20
CA SER A 54 -13.24 3.44 14.50
C SER A 54 -12.88 4.82 15.03
N LYS A 55 -11.64 5.25 14.84
CA LYS A 55 -11.16 6.59 15.19
C LYS A 55 -11.78 7.65 14.28
N GLU A 56 -11.67 7.46 12.97
CA GLU A 56 -12.12 8.42 11.96
C GLU A 56 -13.63 8.69 12.02
N ARG A 57 -14.42 7.65 12.30
CA ARG A 57 -15.87 7.78 12.48
C ARG A 57 -16.24 8.72 13.63
N LYS A 58 -15.47 8.75 14.72
CA LYS A 58 -15.74 9.66 15.85
C LYS A 58 -15.57 11.13 15.45
N TYR A 59 -14.71 11.41 14.48
CA TYR A 59 -14.49 12.75 13.93
C TYR A 59 -15.27 13.04 12.66
N GLN A 60 -16.20 12.16 12.27
CA GLN A 60 -17.01 12.29 11.06
C GLN A 60 -16.16 12.44 9.78
N ASP A 61 -14.96 11.84 9.75
CA ASP A 61 -14.15 11.84 8.53
C ASP A 61 -14.82 10.97 7.46
N VAL A 62 -14.89 11.51 6.24
CA VAL A 62 -15.52 10.88 5.08
C VAL A 62 -14.50 10.21 4.15
N HIS A 63 -13.20 10.43 4.38
CA HIS A 63 -12.12 9.95 3.50
C HIS A 63 -11.63 8.54 3.86
N ASN A 64 -12.56 7.62 4.12
CA ASN A 64 -12.28 6.24 4.48
C ASN A 64 -13.02 5.28 3.56
N LEU A 65 -12.33 4.29 2.99
CA LEU A 65 -12.93 3.36 2.03
C LEU A 65 -14.08 2.52 2.63
N VAL A 66 -13.99 2.10 3.89
CA VAL A 66 -15.07 1.38 4.58
C VAL A 66 -16.31 2.27 4.68
N TYR A 67 -16.13 3.53 5.09
CA TYR A 67 -17.22 4.50 5.17
C TYR A 67 -17.87 4.74 3.80
N VAL A 68 -17.05 4.97 2.77
CA VAL A 68 -17.51 5.21 1.39
C VAL A 68 -18.32 4.01 0.89
N LEU A 69 -17.84 2.78 1.07
CA LEU A 69 -18.57 1.58 0.65
C LEU A 69 -19.88 1.40 1.43
N HIS A 70 -19.86 1.60 2.74
CA HIS A 70 -21.06 1.53 3.58
C HIS A 70 -22.16 2.49 3.08
N LYS A 71 -21.80 3.75 2.83
CA LYS A 71 -22.75 4.79 2.39
C LYS A 71 -23.18 4.64 0.94
N HIS A 72 -22.25 4.50 0.00
CA HIS A 72 -22.58 4.53 -1.42
C HIS A 72 -23.21 3.23 -1.93
N LYS A 73 -22.89 2.09 -1.33
CA LYS A 73 -23.51 0.80 -1.70
C LYS A 73 -24.71 0.44 -0.83
N ASN A 74 -25.04 1.26 0.17
CA ASN A 74 -26.13 1.02 1.12
C ASN A 74 -26.09 -0.40 1.74
N ILE A 75 -24.89 -0.86 2.11
CA ILE A 75 -24.66 -2.15 2.75
C ILE A 75 -24.38 -1.96 4.24
N ASN A 76 -24.59 -2.98 5.07
CA ASN A 76 -24.23 -2.87 6.48
C ASN A 76 -22.70 -2.72 6.67
N LEU A 77 -22.29 -2.26 7.85
CA LEU A 77 -20.89 -1.95 8.14
C LEU A 77 -19.97 -3.18 8.04
N GLN A 78 -20.41 -4.33 8.53
CA GLN A 78 -19.63 -5.57 8.46
C GLN A 78 -19.37 -5.98 7.00
N SER A 79 -20.39 -5.89 6.14
CA SER A 79 -20.25 -6.14 4.71
C SER A 79 -19.28 -5.17 4.04
N ALA A 80 -19.25 -3.89 4.46
CA ALA A 80 -18.28 -2.93 3.97
C ALA A 80 -16.85 -3.31 4.36
N PHE A 81 -16.60 -3.66 5.63
CA PHE A 81 -15.30 -4.17 6.09
C PHE A 81 -14.86 -5.42 5.31
N THR A 82 -15.74 -6.41 5.17
CA THR A 82 -15.46 -7.63 4.40
C THR A 82 -15.11 -7.30 2.96
N GLN A 83 -15.77 -6.31 2.34
CA GLN A 83 -15.47 -5.90 0.98
C GLN A 83 -14.12 -5.19 0.86
N VAL A 84 -13.78 -4.27 1.79
CA VAL A 84 -12.45 -3.64 1.80
C VAL A 84 -11.35 -4.68 2.01
N LYS A 85 -11.54 -5.62 2.95
CA LYS A 85 -10.63 -6.74 3.15
C LYS A 85 -10.47 -7.58 1.88
N THR A 86 -11.56 -7.92 1.21
CA THR A 86 -11.52 -8.67 -0.05
C THR A 86 -10.75 -7.91 -1.14
N MET A 87 -10.90 -6.58 -1.21
CA MET A 87 -10.15 -5.75 -2.15
C MET A 87 -8.66 -5.73 -1.80
N HIS A 88 -8.33 -5.52 -0.53
CA HIS A 88 -6.97 -5.57 -0.02
C HIS A 88 -6.28 -6.89 -0.35
N ASP A 89 -6.91 -8.02 -0.01
CA ASP A 89 -6.34 -9.35 -0.21
C ASP A 89 -6.13 -9.63 -1.72
N LYS A 90 -6.98 -9.09 -2.60
CA LYS A 90 -6.77 -9.16 -4.06
C LYS A 90 -5.54 -8.38 -4.52
N GLU A 91 -5.25 -7.22 -3.95
CA GLU A 91 -4.06 -6.43 -4.31
C GLU A 91 -2.79 -7.10 -3.77
N VAL A 92 -2.84 -7.70 -2.58
CA VAL A 92 -1.75 -8.54 -2.04
C VAL A 92 -1.45 -9.70 -2.98
N ASN A 93 -2.48 -10.45 -3.39
CA ASN A 93 -2.30 -11.58 -4.31
C ASN A 93 -1.70 -11.11 -5.65
N LYS A 94 -2.17 -9.99 -6.22
CA LYS A 94 -1.59 -9.44 -7.46
C LYS A 94 -0.13 -9.01 -7.27
N PHE A 95 0.21 -8.42 -6.13
CA PHE A 95 1.58 -8.03 -5.81
C PHE A 95 2.48 -9.26 -5.78
N GLU A 96 2.08 -10.31 -5.05
CA GLU A 96 2.82 -11.58 -4.99
C GLU A 96 2.96 -12.26 -6.35
N GLN A 97 1.90 -12.30 -7.16
CA GLN A 97 1.98 -12.86 -8.52
C GLN A 97 2.96 -12.06 -9.40
N LEU A 98 2.93 -10.74 -9.31
CA LEU A 98 3.84 -9.89 -10.09
C LEU A 98 5.32 -10.11 -9.70
N LEU A 99 5.61 -10.51 -8.45
CA LEU A 99 6.97 -10.88 -8.03
C LEU A 99 7.48 -12.17 -8.69
N LEU A 100 6.59 -13.02 -9.21
CA LEU A 100 6.97 -14.23 -9.95
C LEU A 100 7.26 -13.93 -11.43
N GLU A 101 6.81 -12.78 -11.92
CA GLU A 101 6.88 -12.36 -13.33
C GLU A 101 7.82 -11.16 -13.52
N LEU A 102 8.82 -11.01 -12.64
CA LEU A 102 9.73 -9.87 -12.72
C LEU A 102 10.58 -9.92 -14.01
N PRO A 103 10.85 -8.76 -14.62
CA PRO A 103 11.73 -8.68 -15.78
C PRO A 103 13.17 -9.02 -15.37
N VAL A 104 13.87 -9.73 -16.26
CA VAL A 104 15.31 -9.96 -16.12
C VAL A 104 16.07 -8.80 -16.76
N TYR A 105 16.94 -8.16 -15.99
CA TYR A 105 17.77 -7.06 -16.48
C TYR A 105 19.17 -7.56 -16.84
N LYS A 106 19.75 -7.04 -17.92
CA LYS A 106 21.12 -7.41 -18.34
C LYS A 106 22.20 -6.89 -17.39
N SER A 107 21.92 -5.83 -16.63
CA SER A 107 22.85 -5.23 -15.68
C SER A 107 22.61 -5.79 -14.29
N PRO A 108 23.58 -6.52 -13.69
CA PRO A 108 23.44 -7.05 -12.35
C PRO A 108 23.15 -5.97 -11.30
N GLN A 109 23.74 -4.78 -11.46
CA GLN A 109 23.50 -3.66 -10.54
C GLN A 109 22.06 -3.16 -10.59
N ILE A 110 21.45 -3.09 -11.79
CA ILE A 110 20.05 -2.69 -11.93
C ILE A 110 19.14 -3.76 -11.32
N GLU A 111 19.43 -5.03 -11.56
CA GLU A 111 18.68 -6.15 -11.01
C GLU A 111 18.72 -6.14 -9.48
N GLU A 112 19.90 -6.01 -8.88
CA GLU A 112 20.08 -5.91 -7.43
C GLU A 112 19.30 -4.71 -6.85
N ASN A 113 19.48 -3.52 -7.44
CA ASN A 113 18.80 -2.30 -7.00
C ASN A 113 17.28 -2.43 -7.12
N PHE A 114 16.78 -3.13 -8.14
CA PHE A 114 15.35 -3.35 -8.33
C PHE A 114 14.77 -4.32 -7.30
N LEU A 115 15.50 -5.40 -6.97
CA LEU A 115 15.12 -6.30 -5.89
C LEU A 115 15.10 -5.60 -4.52
N ARG A 116 16.09 -4.73 -4.26
CA ARG A 116 16.11 -3.90 -3.04
C ARG A 116 14.94 -2.91 -3.00
N PHE A 117 14.58 -2.31 -4.13
CA PHE A 117 13.41 -1.45 -4.24
C PHE A 117 12.12 -2.21 -3.91
N ILE A 118 11.93 -3.40 -4.48
CA ILE A 118 10.81 -4.30 -4.16
C ILE A 118 10.78 -4.62 -2.67
N LYS A 119 11.94 -4.92 -2.09
CA LYS A 119 12.05 -5.23 -0.65
C LYS A 119 11.62 -4.04 0.22
N GLY A 120 11.98 -2.82 -0.17
CA GLY A 120 11.52 -1.60 0.48
C GLY A 120 10.00 -1.42 0.42
N LEU A 121 9.36 -1.73 -0.72
CA LEU A 121 7.90 -1.73 -0.81
C LEU A 121 7.25 -2.76 0.14
N GLN A 122 7.84 -3.96 0.24
CA GLN A 122 7.39 -4.98 1.19
C GLN A 122 7.52 -4.50 2.64
N TYR A 123 8.60 -3.80 2.99
CA TYR A 123 8.77 -3.21 4.32
C TYR A 123 7.72 -2.16 4.64
N TRP A 124 7.32 -1.33 3.66
CA TRP A 124 6.21 -0.40 3.86
C TRP A 124 4.88 -1.12 4.12
N ILE A 125 4.63 -2.21 3.40
CA ILE A 125 3.42 -3.02 3.59
C ILE A 125 3.38 -3.62 5.01
N THR A 126 4.42 -4.33 5.41
CA THR A 126 4.44 -5.01 6.72
C THR A 126 4.62 -4.04 7.87
N GLY A 127 5.52 -3.06 7.72
CA GLY A 127 5.79 -2.05 8.75
C GLY A 127 4.58 -1.18 9.06
N ASN A 128 3.73 -0.86 8.08
CA ASN A 128 2.46 -0.18 8.34
C ASN A 128 1.51 -1.03 9.20
N CYS A 129 1.42 -2.33 8.94
CA CYS A 129 0.62 -3.24 9.76
C CYS A 129 1.18 -3.35 11.18
N ASP A 130 2.47 -3.60 11.32
CA ASP A 130 3.14 -3.74 12.62
C ASP A 130 2.99 -2.47 13.46
N TRP A 131 3.20 -1.30 12.85
CA TRP A 131 3.01 -0.01 13.52
C TRP A 131 1.53 0.24 13.86
N SER A 132 0.60 -0.14 12.99
CA SER A 132 -0.83 0.05 13.27
C SER A 132 -1.31 -0.82 14.44
N ILE A 133 -0.74 -2.02 14.61
CA ILE A 133 -1.05 -2.91 15.73
C ILE A 133 -0.33 -2.48 17.01
N GLY A 134 0.94 -2.09 16.92
CA GLY A 134 1.78 -1.79 18.08
C GLY A 134 1.76 -0.32 18.55
N SER A 135 1.04 0.56 17.86
CA SER A 135 0.94 1.98 18.25
C SER A 135 -0.35 2.28 18.99
N SER A 136 -0.26 3.16 19.99
CA SER A 136 -1.40 3.68 20.73
C SER A 136 -2.33 4.58 19.91
N ARG A 137 -1.98 4.84 18.63
CA ARG A 137 -2.77 5.68 17.72
C ARG A 137 -4.19 5.15 17.52
N TYR A 138 -4.37 3.83 17.60
CA TYR A 138 -5.65 3.15 17.36
C TYR A 138 -6.20 2.41 18.60
N GLU A 139 -5.44 2.31 19.70
CA GLU A 139 -5.78 1.52 20.91
C GLU A 139 -6.95 2.07 21.75
N GLN A 140 -7.42 3.29 21.49
CA GLN A 140 -8.33 4.00 22.42
C GLN A 140 -9.81 4.03 22.02
N PHE A 141 -10.32 3.14 21.16
CA PHE A 141 -11.66 3.37 20.57
C PHE A 141 -12.59 2.19 20.37
#